data_AF-A0A2I8VQ63-F1
#
_entry.id   AF-A0A2I8VQ63-F1
#
_cell.length_a   1.000
_cell.length_b   1.000
_cell.length_c   1.000
_cell.angle_alpha   90.00
_cell.angle_beta   90.00
_cell.angle_gamma   90.00
#
_symmetry.space_group_name_H-M   'P 1'
#
loop_
_entity.id
_entity.type
_entity.pdbx_description
1 polymer ?
#
loop_
_entity_poly.entity_id
_entity_poly.type
_entity_poly.pdbx_seq_one_letter_code
_entity_poly.pdbx_strand_id
1 'polypeptide(L)'
;MTVRNGAVAVGLLVLLAGCLGGLVGGDTVVEREYPDRPPELTEETVGPYVAEYEEVYRYNAIVEEETERIQEIVVGAGVVSVTPRDDGYEVVVSVGFYWTFGDDGSGQPAGIADGRPYEATYFVNATATERVGDTL
;
A
#
# COMPACT_ATOMS: atom_id res chain seq x y z
N MET A 1 6.74 -39.63 44.39
CA MET A 1 6.26 -40.67 43.46
C MET A 1 5.06 -40.13 42.71
N THR A 2 4.99 -40.45 41.42
CA THR A 2 3.92 -40.23 40.42
C THR A 2 4.02 -38.95 39.57
N VAL A 3 4.25 -39.21 38.29
CA VAL A 3 4.33 -38.34 37.11
C VAL A 3 3.08 -38.60 36.24
N ARG A 4 2.55 -37.57 35.56
CA ARG A 4 2.01 -37.55 34.16
C ARG A 4 1.09 -36.33 33.99
N ASN A 5 1.42 -35.34 33.15
CA ASN A 5 1.35 -35.27 31.67
C ASN A 5 -0.04 -34.88 31.13
N GLY A 6 -0.08 -33.75 30.42
CA GLY A 6 -0.77 -33.65 29.13
C GLY A 6 -1.84 -32.57 29.00
N ALA A 7 -1.48 -31.42 28.41
CA ALA A 7 -2.25 -30.76 27.35
C ALA A 7 -1.35 -29.76 26.60
N VAL A 8 -1.31 -29.91 25.27
CA VAL A 8 -0.64 -29.06 24.28
C VAL A 8 -1.71 -28.27 23.53
N ALA A 9 -1.49 -26.97 23.28
CA ALA A 9 -2.02 -26.15 22.15
C ALA A 9 -1.40 -24.74 22.31
N VAL A 10 -0.42 -24.29 21.51
CA VAL A 10 -0.42 -23.87 20.09
C VAL A 10 -1.16 -22.55 19.85
N GLY A 11 -0.41 -21.58 19.30
CA GLY A 11 -0.89 -20.42 18.53
C GLY A 11 -1.21 -19.20 19.40
N LEU A 12 -0.81 -17.97 19.08
CA LEU A 12 -0.28 -17.39 17.87
C LEU A 12 0.35 -16.08 18.37
N LEU A 13 1.68 -15.95 18.38
CA LEU A 13 2.30 -14.68 18.71
C LEU A 13 2.13 -13.80 17.47
N VAL A 14 1.16 -12.90 17.53
CA VAL A 14 0.92 -11.88 16.51
C VAL A 14 2.18 -11.02 16.43
N LEU A 15 2.98 -11.25 15.40
CA LEU A 15 4.07 -10.35 15.03
C LEU A 15 3.42 -9.09 14.46
N LEU A 16 3.30 -8.06 15.31
CA LEU A 16 3.10 -6.69 14.86
C LEU A 16 4.38 -6.24 14.13
N ALA A 17 4.55 -6.70 12.89
CA ALA A 17 5.53 -6.16 11.97
C ALA A 17 4.84 -5.00 11.23
N GLY A 18 5.01 -3.80 11.73
CA GLY A 18 4.38 -2.61 11.15
C GLY A 18 4.78 -1.31 11.84
N CYS A 19 6.04 -1.18 12.25
CA CYS A 19 6.63 0.09 12.69
C CYS A 19 8.08 0.16 12.22
N LEU A 20 8.29 0.23 10.91
CA LEU A 20 9.56 0.67 10.32
C LEU A 20 9.31 1.91 9.46
N GLY A 21 8.67 2.92 10.05
CA GLY A 21 8.79 4.31 9.61
C GLY A 21 9.93 4.94 10.41
N GLY A 22 11.14 4.94 9.83
CA GLY A 22 12.35 5.43 10.47
C GLY A 22 12.28 6.92 10.78
N LEU A 23 12.67 7.29 12.00
CA LEU A 23 13.07 8.65 12.37
C LEU A 23 14.47 8.91 11.81
N VAL A 24 14.58 9.51 10.63
CA VAL A 24 15.82 10.15 10.16
C VAL A 24 15.49 11.56 9.70
N GLY A 25 15.90 12.54 10.49
CA GLY A 25 15.73 13.95 10.17
C GLY A 25 16.37 14.33 8.85
N GLY A 26 15.58 15.01 8.02
CA GLY A 26 15.95 15.47 6.67
C GLY A 26 15.21 14.74 5.55
N ASP A 27 13.99 14.23 5.78
CA ASP A 27 13.22 13.45 4.82
C ASP A 27 12.81 14.28 3.61
N THR A 28 13.62 14.20 2.56
CA THR A 28 13.15 14.56 1.23
C THR A 28 12.20 13.45 0.80
N VAL A 29 10.97 13.80 0.47
CA VAL A 29 10.01 12.88 -0.13
C VAL A 29 10.57 12.44 -1.48
N VAL A 30 10.87 11.16 -1.61
CA VAL A 30 11.38 10.52 -2.83
C VAL A 30 10.55 9.29 -3.16
N GLU A 31 10.66 8.79 -4.38
CA GLU A 31 10.00 7.59 -4.87
C GLU A 31 10.29 6.37 -3.97
N ARG A 32 9.29 5.50 -3.85
CA ARG A 32 9.31 4.22 -3.13
C ARG A 32 9.44 3.06 -4.11
N GLU A 33 10.09 2.00 -3.67
CA GLU A 33 10.12 0.74 -4.42
C GLU A 33 8.76 0.05 -4.37
N TYR A 34 8.38 -0.61 -5.47
CA TYR A 34 7.15 -1.41 -5.52
C TYR A 34 7.28 -2.66 -4.66
N PRO A 35 6.16 -3.18 -4.10
CA PRO A 35 6.18 -4.40 -3.31
C PRO A 35 6.57 -5.62 -4.16
N ASP A 36 7.24 -6.57 -3.52
CA ASP A 36 7.54 -7.86 -4.13
C ASP A 36 6.25 -8.62 -4.47
N ARG A 37 6.22 -9.24 -5.66
CA ARG A 37 5.10 -10.12 -6.02
C ARG A 37 5.08 -11.33 -5.08
N PRO A 38 3.91 -11.71 -4.54
CA PRO A 38 3.77 -12.95 -3.79
C PRO A 38 4.24 -14.15 -4.62
N PRO A 39 4.96 -15.13 -4.02
CA PRO A 39 5.42 -16.31 -4.74
C PRO A 39 4.27 -17.18 -5.25
N GLU A 40 3.10 -17.10 -4.61
CA GLU A 40 1.87 -17.75 -5.02
C GLU A 40 0.72 -16.73 -5.04
N LEU A 41 0.00 -16.67 -6.16
CA LEU A 41 -1.19 -15.83 -6.30
C LEU A 41 -2.43 -16.61 -5.94
N THR A 42 -3.02 -16.25 -4.82
CA THR A 42 -4.31 -16.75 -4.34
C THR A 42 -5.26 -15.58 -4.14
N GLU A 43 -6.56 -15.85 -3.97
CA GLU A 43 -7.54 -14.80 -3.64
C GLU A 43 -7.15 -14.03 -2.35
N GLU A 44 -6.47 -14.69 -1.42
CA GLU A 44 -6.02 -14.11 -0.14
C GLU A 44 -4.76 -13.25 -0.29
N THR A 45 -3.87 -13.55 -1.24
CA THR A 45 -2.58 -12.85 -1.39
C THR A 45 -2.63 -11.73 -2.43
N VAL A 46 -3.43 -11.89 -3.49
CA VAL A 46 -3.43 -10.93 -4.61
C VAL A 46 -4.05 -9.59 -4.24
N GLY A 47 -5.12 -9.59 -3.43
CA GLY A 47 -5.79 -8.36 -2.99
C GLY A 47 -4.85 -7.42 -2.21
N PRO A 48 -4.27 -7.88 -1.08
CA PRO A 48 -3.31 -7.09 -0.32
C PRO A 48 -2.12 -6.62 -1.15
N TYR A 49 -1.58 -7.48 -2.01
CA TYR A 49 -0.48 -7.11 -2.90
C TYR A 49 -0.84 -5.95 -3.84
N VAL A 50 -2.02 -5.99 -4.48
CA VAL A 50 -2.45 -4.91 -5.38
C VAL A 50 -2.74 -3.62 -4.63
N ALA A 51 -3.29 -3.69 -3.42
CA ALA A 51 -3.50 -2.51 -2.59
C ALA A 51 -2.16 -1.80 -2.27
N GLU A 52 -1.17 -2.54 -1.80
CA GLU A 52 0.17 -2.00 -1.53
C GLU A 52 0.85 -1.49 -2.80
N TYR A 53 0.69 -2.22 -3.91
CA TYR A 53 1.23 -1.80 -5.21
C TYR A 53 0.63 -0.46 -5.67
N GLU A 54 -0.69 -0.28 -5.51
CA GLU A 54 -1.39 0.96 -5.88
C GLU A 54 -1.03 2.13 -4.96
N GLU A 55 -0.81 1.87 -3.67
CA GLU A 55 -0.32 2.90 -2.73
C GLU A 55 1.03 3.44 -3.19
N VAL A 56 1.97 2.57 -3.57
CA VAL A 56 3.28 2.96 -4.10
C VAL A 56 3.14 3.66 -5.45
N TYR A 57 2.31 3.13 -6.36
CA TYR A 57 2.07 3.74 -7.66
C TYR A 57 1.60 5.19 -7.53
N ARG A 58 0.54 5.44 -6.73
CA ARG A 58 0.01 6.80 -6.58
C ARG A 58 0.95 7.70 -5.79
N TYR A 59 1.64 7.16 -4.77
CA TYR A 59 2.66 7.93 -4.05
C TYR A 59 3.76 8.40 -5.01
N ASN A 60 4.31 7.50 -5.84
CA ASN A 60 5.37 7.84 -6.80
C ASN A 60 4.88 8.81 -7.87
N ALA A 61 3.65 8.65 -8.34
CA ALA A 61 3.03 9.59 -9.26
C ALA A 61 2.96 11.01 -8.67
N ILE A 62 2.61 11.17 -7.38
CA ILE A 62 2.63 12.48 -6.72
C ILE A 62 4.05 13.05 -6.61
N VAL A 63 5.05 12.22 -6.32
CA VAL A 63 6.46 12.63 -6.30
C VAL A 63 6.91 13.17 -7.67
N GLU A 64 6.45 12.56 -8.76
CA GLU A 64 6.78 12.98 -10.13
C GLU A 64 5.96 14.20 -10.60
N GLU A 65 4.67 14.26 -10.28
CA GLU A 65 3.72 15.27 -10.75
C GLU A 65 3.92 16.64 -10.06
N GLU A 66 4.27 16.64 -8.77
CA GLU A 66 4.26 17.86 -7.95
C GLU A 66 5.56 18.65 -8.06
N THR A 67 5.42 19.95 -8.32
CA THR A 67 6.57 20.86 -8.51
C THR A 67 6.94 21.63 -7.24
N GLU A 68 6.03 21.69 -6.27
CA GLU A 68 6.29 22.31 -4.97
C GLU A 68 7.04 21.34 -4.06
N ARG A 69 7.75 21.89 -3.08
CA ARG A 69 8.42 21.05 -2.07
C ARG A 69 7.37 20.33 -1.25
N ILE A 70 7.22 19.03 -1.49
CA ILE A 70 6.37 18.13 -0.70
C ILE A 70 6.99 17.91 0.69
N GLN A 71 6.17 17.93 1.73
CA GLN A 71 6.57 17.55 3.09
C GLN A 71 6.05 16.15 3.48
N GLU A 72 4.84 15.80 3.07
CA GLU A 72 4.22 14.51 3.38
C GLU A 72 3.29 14.09 2.24
N ILE A 73 3.25 12.77 1.96
CA ILE A 73 2.25 12.15 1.10
C ILE A 73 1.62 11.00 1.89
N VAL A 74 0.30 10.99 1.96
CA VAL A 74 -0.47 9.89 2.53
C VAL A 74 -1.36 9.32 1.45
N VAL A 75 -1.17 8.03 1.17
CA VAL A 75 -2.00 7.25 0.26
C VAL A 75 -2.49 6.05 1.05
N GLY A 76 -3.78 5.71 0.89
CA GLY A 76 -4.34 4.47 1.37
C GLY A 76 -5.15 3.80 0.26
N ALA A 77 -4.94 2.50 0.08
CA ALA A 77 -5.74 1.68 -0.82
C ALA A 77 -6.39 0.50 -0.07
N GLY A 78 -7.65 0.23 -0.39
CA GLY A 78 -8.42 -0.87 0.19
C GLY A 78 -8.98 -1.79 -0.89
N VAL A 79 -8.94 -3.10 -0.67
CA VAL A 79 -9.49 -4.09 -1.60
C VAL A 79 -11.01 -3.98 -1.64
N VAL A 80 -11.56 -3.76 -2.84
CA VAL A 80 -13.00 -3.74 -3.11
C VAL A 80 -13.47 -5.12 -3.57
N SER A 81 -12.75 -5.74 -4.51
CA SER A 81 -13.06 -7.09 -4.98
C SER A 81 -11.84 -7.81 -5.54
N VAL A 82 -11.86 -9.14 -5.45
CA VAL A 82 -10.91 -10.05 -6.11
C VAL A 82 -11.73 -11.09 -6.87
N THR A 83 -11.52 -11.19 -8.18
CA THR A 83 -12.26 -12.09 -9.05
C THR A 83 -11.29 -12.94 -9.88
N PRO A 84 -11.31 -14.27 -9.78
CA PRO A 84 -10.52 -15.13 -10.67
C PRO A 84 -10.86 -14.90 -12.15
N ARG A 85 -9.84 -14.77 -13.00
CA ARG A 85 -9.96 -14.54 -14.44
C ARG A 85 -8.85 -15.30 -15.17
N ASP A 86 -9.22 -16.24 -16.03
CA ASP A 86 -8.28 -16.99 -16.88
C ASP A 86 -7.07 -17.57 -16.11
N ASP A 87 -5.87 -17.03 -16.31
CA ASP A 87 -4.60 -17.42 -15.67
C ASP A 87 -4.21 -16.53 -14.48
N GLY A 88 -5.12 -15.69 -13.98
CA GLY A 88 -4.86 -14.73 -12.92
C GLY A 88 -6.11 -14.24 -12.21
N TYR A 89 -6.06 -12.99 -11.75
CA TYR A 89 -7.11 -12.34 -10.97
C TYR A 89 -7.33 -10.91 -11.47
N GLU A 90 -8.59 -10.52 -11.57
CA GLU A 90 -9.00 -9.12 -11.63
C GLU A 90 -9.21 -8.61 -10.20
N VAL A 91 -8.52 -7.53 -9.84
CA VAL A 91 -8.57 -6.93 -8.50
C VAL A 91 -8.97 -5.48 -8.62
N VAL A 92 -9.97 -5.07 -7.84
CA VAL A 92 -10.40 -3.67 -7.74
C VAL A 92 -10.01 -3.15 -6.36
N VAL A 93 -9.35 -2.00 -6.32
CA VAL A 93 -8.98 -1.30 -5.08
C VAL A 93 -9.56 0.11 -5.07
N SER A 94 -10.05 0.56 -3.93
CA SER A 94 -10.47 1.95 -3.68
C SER A 94 -9.32 2.72 -3.07
N VAL A 95 -9.03 3.91 -3.60
CA VAL A 95 -7.87 4.72 -3.24
C VAL A 95 -8.32 6.08 -2.70
N GLY A 96 -7.70 6.52 -1.61
CA GLY A 96 -7.80 7.87 -1.08
C GLY A 96 -6.41 8.40 -0.75
N PHE A 97 -6.19 9.70 -0.96
CA PHE A 97 -4.86 10.29 -0.77
C PHE A 97 -4.92 11.80 -0.55
N TYR A 98 -3.89 12.32 0.13
CA TYR A 98 -3.60 13.75 0.25
C TYR A 98 -2.08 13.95 0.35
N TRP A 99 -1.63 15.18 0.10
CA TRP A 99 -0.24 15.57 0.32
C TRP A 99 -0.16 16.99 0.86
N THR A 100 0.95 17.29 1.54
CA THR A 100 1.23 18.61 2.10
C THR A 100 2.49 19.18 1.46
N PHE A 101 2.50 20.51 1.27
CA PHE A 101 3.54 21.18 0.49
C PHE A 101 3.86 22.59 1.01
N GLY A 102 5.00 23.10 0.58
CA GLY A 102 5.53 24.41 1.00
C GLY A 102 5.96 24.42 2.47
N ASP A 103 6.54 25.52 2.94
CA ASP A 103 6.93 25.72 4.35
C ASP A 103 6.44 27.11 4.78
N ASP A 104 5.71 27.19 5.89
CA ASP A 104 5.16 28.45 6.43
C ASP A 104 6.20 29.27 7.23
N GLY A 105 7.44 28.81 7.31
CA GLY A 105 8.53 29.40 8.09
C GLY A 105 8.62 28.89 9.52
N SER A 106 7.67 28.06 9.96
CA SER A 106 7.70 27.36 11.24
C SER A 106 8.09 25.88 11.11
N GLY A 107 8.36 25.41 9.88
CA GLY A 107 8.55 23.99 9.59
C GLY A 107 7.23 23.22 9.56
N GLN A 108 6.10 23.91 9.35
CA GLN A 108 4.82 23.29 9.06
C GLN A 108 4.49 23.47 7.57
N PRO A 109 3.67 22.58 6.99
CA PRO A 109 3.26 22.73 5.60
C PRO A 109 2.46 24.02 5.40
N ALA A 110 2.74 24.71 4.30
CA ALA A 110 2.01 25.92 3.92
C ALA A 110 0.66 25.60 3.26
N GLY A 111 0.50 24.39 2.72
CA GLY A 111 -0.71 23.94 2.04
C GLY A 111 -0.96 22.44 2.16
N ILE A 112 -2.21 22.06 1.92
CA ILE A 112 -2.68 20.68 1.77
C ILE A 112 -3.44 20.58 0.44
N ALA A 113 -3.20 19.50 -0.29
CA ALA A 113 -3.96 19.12 -1.46
C ALA A 113 -4.59 17.74 -1.23
N ASP A 114 -5.90 17.67 -1.49
CA ASP A 114 -6.67 16.44 -1.37
C ASP A 114 -6.88 15.83 -2.75
N GLY A 115 -6.45 14.57 -2.89
CA GLY A 115 -6.73 13.76 -4.06
C GLY A 115 -8.20 13.39 -4.15
N ARG A 116 -8.76 13.41 -5.36
CA ARG A 116 -10.10 12.86 -5.59
C ARG A 116 -10.03 11.33 -5.44
N PRO A 117 -10.81 10.71 -4.54
CA PRO A 117 -10.83 9.24 -4.43
C PRO A 117 -11.25 8.59 -5.74
N TYR A 118 -10.73 7.39 -6.00
CA TYR A 118 -11.02 6.62 -7.20
C TYR A 118 -10.92 5.12 -6.94
N GLU A 119 -11.44 4.31 -7.86
CA GLU A 119 -11.18 2.88 -7.90
C GLU A 119 -10.20 2.55 -9.04
N ALA A 120 -9.21 1.71 -8.78
CA ALA A 120 -8.32 1.17 -9.80
C ALA A 120 -8.57 -0.33 -9.98
N THR A 121 -8.63 -0.76 -11.24
CA THR A 121 -8.74 -2.17 -11.61
C THR A 121 -7.42 -2.67 -12.16
N TYR A 122 -6.99 -3.80 -11.62
CA TYR A 122 -5.77 -4.50 -12.02
C TYR A 122 -6.09 -5.90 -12.53
N PHE A 123 -5.31 -6.36 -13.51
CA PHE A 123 -5.18 -7.78 -13.81
C PHE A 123 -3.80 -8.26 -13.34
N VAL A 124 -3.78 -9.36 -12.58
CA VAL A 124 -2.57 -9.94 -12.00
C VAL A 124 -2.50 -11.43 -12.27
N ASN A 125 -1.44 -11.88 -12.96
CA ASN A 125 -1.16 -13.31 -13.18
C ASN A 125 0.27 -13.64 -12.75
N ALA A 126 0.80 -14.83 -13.07
CA ALA A 126 2.14 -15.23 -12.61
C ALA A 126 3.29 -14.30 -13.05
N THR A 127 3.11 -13.49 -14.09
CA THR A 127 4.19 -12.71 -14.73
C THR A 127 3.95 -11.20 -14.76
N ALA A 128 2.70 -10.75 -14.60
CA ALA A 128 2.33 -9.35 -14.79
C ALA A 128 1.40 -8.82 -13.70
N THR A 129 1.53 -7.52 -13.43
CA THR A 129 0.62 -6.69 -12.64
C THR A 129 0.30 -5.52 -13.54
N GLU A 130 -0.88 -5.52 -14.15
CA GLU A 130 -1.27 -4.55 -15.17
C GLU A 130 -2.48 -3.77 -14.69
N ARG A 131 -2.40 -2.44 -14.74
CA ARG A 131 -3.56 -1.58 -14.51
C ARG A 131 -4.42 -1.56 -15.78
N VAL A 132 -5.66 -2.02 -15.67
CA VAL A 132 -6.57 -2.17 -16.82
C VAL A 132 -7.64 -1.08 -16.89
N GLY A 133 -7.81 -0.30 -15.81
CA GLY A 133 -8.68 0.87 -15.82
C GLY A 133 -8.82 1.53 -14.46
N ASP A 134 -9.47 2.69 -14.46
CA ASP A 134 -9.85 3.44 -13.28
C ASP A 134 -11.27 3.99 -13.40
N THR A 135 -11.95 4.13 -12.26
CA THR A 135 -13.28 4.73 -12.16
C THR A 135 -13.27 5.85 -11.12
N LEU A 136 -13.94 6.95 -11.47
CA LEU A 136 -13.97 8.24 -10.80
C LEU A 136 -15.34 8.55 -10.20
#